data_AF-A0A937YB18-F1
#
_entry.id   AF-A0A937YB18-F1
#
_cell.length_a   1.000
_cell.length_b   1.000
_cell.length_c   1.000
_cell.angle_alpha   90.00
_cell.angle_beta   90.00
_cell.angle_gamma   90.00
#
_symmetry.space_group_name_H-M   'P 1'
#
loop_
_entity.id
_entity.type
_entity.pdbx_description
1 polymer ?
#
loop_
_entity_poly.entity_id
_entity_poly.type
_entity_poly.pdbx_seq_one_letter_code
_entity_poly.pdbx_strand_id
1 'polypeptide(L)' 'MLTQSSFSDQEYAAKGYVTRRDRLLRDLDAVIPWAALLATIEPVYPKGEGRGRPPIGLE' A
#
# COMPACT_ATOMS: atom_id res chain seq x y z
N MET A 1 9.74 8.95 11.22
CA MET A 1 8.56 8.82 12.11
C MET A 1 8.36 7.36 12.41
N LEU A 2 8.24 6.99 13.68
CA LEU A 2 7.84 5.62 14.04
C LEU A 2 6.37 5.45 13.64
N THR A 3 6.09 4.46 12.79
CA THR A 3 4.71 4.15 12.38
C THR A 3 3.98 3.50 13.56
N GLN A 4 2.81 4.04 13.91
CA GLN A 4 1.95 3.44 14.93
C GLN A 4 1.10 2.36 14.24
N SER A 5 1.33 1.10 14.57
CA SER A 5 0.52 -0.02 14.09
C SER A 5 -0.85 -0.02 14.76
N SER A 6 -1.90 -0.18 13.95
CA SER A 6 -3.27 -0.27 14.44
C SER A 6 -3.51 -1.59 15.19
N PHE A 7 -4.60 -1.67 15.96
CA PHE A 7 -5.00 -2.93 16.60
C PHE A 7 -5.20 -4.05 15.59
N SER A 8 -5.75 -3.74 14.41
CA SER A 8 -5.91 -4.69 13.32
C SER A 8 -4.58 -5.21 12.79
N ASP A 9 -3.55 -4.34 12.69
CA ASP A 9 -2.22 -4.75 12.22
C ASP A 9 -1.56 -5.71 13.21
N GLN A 10 -1.73 -5.46 14.52
CA GLN A 10 -1.19 -6.32 15.57
C GLN A 10 -1.89 -7.68 15.61
N GLU A 11 -3.22 -7.71 15.50
CA GLU A 11 -4.00 -8.95 15.43
C GLU A 11 -3.62 -9.77 14.18
N TYR A 12 -3.45 -9.09 13.04
CA TYR A 12 -3.04 -9.73 11.80
C TYR A 12 -1.61 -10.28 11.88
N ALA A 13 -0.68 -9.52 12.46
CA ALA A 13 0.72 -9.95 12.63
C ALA A 13 0.85 -11.16 13.57
N ALA A 14 -0.02 -11.29 14.57
CA ALA A 14 -0.05 -12.44 15.47
C ALA A 14 -0.59 -13.73 14.82
N LYS A 15 -1.10 -13.65 13.58
CA LYS A 15 -1.69 -14.78 12.87
C LYS A 15 -0.62 -15.73 12.35
N GLY A 16 -0.53 -16.92 12.93
CA GLY A 16 0.50 -17.93 12.61
C GLY A 16 0.33 -18.69 11.28
N TYR A 17 -0.65 -18.36 10.44
CA TYR A 17 -0.90 -19.07 9.18
C TYR A 17 -1.12 -18.13 8.01
N VAL A 18 -0.62 -18.54 6.84
CA VAL A 18 -0.84 -17.83 5.58
C VAL A 18 -2.26 -18.09 5.11
N THR A 19 -3.07 -17.04 5.00
CA THR A 19 -4.42 -17.17 4.46
C THR A 19 -4.40 -17.35 2.95
N ARG A 20 -5.53 -17.81 2.38
CA ARG A 20 -5.69 -17.85 0.91
C ARG A 20 -5.56 -16.47 0.29
N ARG A 21 -6.05 -15.43 0.99
CA ARG A 21 -5.92 -14.03 0.59
C ARG A 21 -4.45 -13.60 0.56
N ASP A 22 -3.66 -13.95 1.58
CA ASP A 22 -2.22 -13.62 1.61
C ASP A 22 -1.46 -14.23 0.44
N ARG A 23 -1.75 -15.49 0.12
CA ARG A 23 -1.13 -16.16 -1.03
C ARG A 23 -1.49 -15.43 -2.32
N LEU A 24 -2.77 -15.15 -2.54
CA LEU A 24 -3.23 -14.41 -3.71
C LEU A 24 -2.58 -13.03 -3.81
N LEU A 25 -2.52 -12.28 -2.70
CA LEU A 25 -1.90 -10.95 -2.70
C LEU A 25 -0.42 -11.02 -3.03
N ARG A 26 0.32 -12.02 -2.53
CA ARG A 26 1.73 -12.25 -2.92
C ARG A 26 1.89 -12.60 -4.38
N ASP A 27 1.03 -13.48 -4.91
CA ASP A 27 1.07 -13.87 -6.32
C ASP A 27 0.77 -12.66 -7.22
N LEU A 28 -0.20 -11.83 -6.85
CA LEU A 28 -0.50 -10.58 -7.53
C LEU A 28 0.65 -9.59 -7.44
N ASP A 29 1.26 -9.43 -6.27
CA ASP A 29 2.39 -8.52 -6.08
C ASP A 29 3.59 -8.89 -6.96
N ALA A 30 3.81 -10.18 -7.18
CA ALA A 30 4.86 -10.69 -8.05
C ALA A 30 4.56 -10.52 -9.56
N VAL A 31 3.29 -10.53 -9.96
CA VAL A 31 2.87 -10.52 -11.37
C VAL A 31 2.52 -9.11 -11.85
N ILE A 32 2.07 -8.22 -10.97
CA ILE A 32 1.66 -6.86 -11.33
C ILE A 32 2.90 -5.99 -11.56
N PRO A 33 2.99 -5.27 -12.70
CA PRO A 33 4.10 -4.37 -12.99
C PRO A 33 3.94 -3.03 -12.25
N TRP A 34 4.07 -3.05 -10.92
CA TRP A 34 3.82 -1.88 -10.06
C TRP A 34 4.59 -0.63 -10.48
N ALA A 35 5.88 -0.77 -10.79
CA ALA A 35 6.71 0.35 -11.22
C ALA A 35 6.18 1.04 -12.48
N ALA A 36 5.69 0.27 -13.47
CA ALA A 36 5.13 0.83 -14.70
C ALA A 36 3.80 1.54 -14.44
N LEU A 37 2.97 1.00 -13.53
CA LEU A 37 1.71 1.61 -13.13
C LEU A 37 1.96 2.92 -12.37
N LEU A 38 2.90 2.94 -11.42
CA LEU A 38 3.27 4.13 -10.67
C LEU A 38 3.80 5.23 -11.61
N ALA A 39 4.70 4.90 -12.53
CA ALA A 39 5.22 5.86 -13.53
C ALA A 39 4.12 6.42 -14.45
N THR A 40 3.07 5.64 -14.71
CA THR A 40 1.92 6.09 -15.51
C THR A 40 1.01 7.04 -14.71
N ILE A 41 0.89 6.82 -13.40
CA ILE A 41 0.01 7.59 -12.51
C ILE A 41 0.70 8.87 -12.01
N GLU A 42 2.00 8.84 -11.78
CA GLU A 42 2.79 9.94 -11.22
C GLU A 42 2.51 11.32 -11.89
N PRO A 43 2.42 11.45 -13.22
CA PRO A 43 2.18 12.74 -13.87
C PRO A 43 0.83 13.38 -13.54
N VAL A 44 -0.17 12.56 -13.19
CA VAL A 44 -1.53 13.02 -12.89
C VAL A 44 -1.85 12.99 -11.39
N TYR A 45 -0.92 12.49 -10.57
CA TYR A 45 -1.15 12.36 -9.14
C TYR A 45 -1.07 13.73 -8.44
N PRO A 46 -2.02 14.06 -7.54
CA PRO A 46 -2.03 15.34 -6.86
C PRO A 46 -0.78 15.52 -6.00
N LYS A 47 -0.07 16.64 -6.18
CA LYS A 47 1.15 16.99 -5.43
C LYS A 47 0.89 17.67 -4.09
N GLY A 48 -0.38 17.94 -3.76
CA GLY A 48 -0.76 18.47 -2.44
C GLY A 48 -0.56 19.98 -2.26
N GLU A 49 -0.40 20.74 -3.35
CA GLU A 49 -0.16 22.19 -3.33
C GLU A 49 -1.39 23.05 -2.98
N GLY A 50 -2.50 22.45 -2.50
CA GLY A 50 -3.78 23.12 -2.26
C GLY A 50 -4.33 22.95 -0.83
N ARG A 51 -5.48 23.60 -0.55
CA ARG A 51 -6.21 23.40 0.72
C ARG A 51 -6.90 22.05 0.73
N GLY A 52 -6.66 21.25 1.77
CA GLY A 52 -7.31 19.95 1.97
C GLY A 52 -6.44 18.96 2.73
N ARG A 53 -6.85 17.69 2.76
CA ARG A 53 -6.02 16.60 3.29
C ARG A 53 -4.84 16.39 2.32
N PRO A 54 -3.59 16.34 2.80
CA PRO A 54 -2.46 16.04 1.93
C PRO A 54 -2.67 14.69 1.24
N PRO A 55 -2.31 14.58 -0.04
CA PRO A 55 -2.33 13.31 -0.75
C PRO A 55 -1.38 12.33 -0.07
N ILE A 56 -1.73 11.05 -0.14
CA ILE A 56 -0.83 9.99 0.32
C ILE A 56 0.29 9.89 -0.71
N GLY A 57 1.54 9.72 -0.29
CA GLY A 57 2.63 9.50 -1.24
C GLY A 57 2.33 8.33 -2.17
N LEU A 58 2.73 8.45 -3.43
CA LEU A 58 2.93 7.26 -4.24
C LEU A 58 4.15 6.55 -3.62
N GLU A 59 3.87 5.42 -2.96
CA GLU A 59 4.73 4.62 -2.06
C GLU A 59 4.70 4.99 -0.57
#